data_AF-A0A925P1Y5-F1
#
_entry.id   AF-A0A925P1Y5-F1
#
_cell.length_a   1.000
_cell.length_b   1.000
_cell.length_c   1.000
_cell.angle_alpha   90.00
_cell.angle_beta   90.00
_cell.angle_gamma   90.00
#
_symmetry.space_group_name_H-M   'P 1'
#
loop_
_entity.id
_entity.type
_entity.pdbx_description
1 polymer ?
#
loop_
_entity_poly.entity_id
_entity_poly.type
_entity_poly.pdbx_seq_one_letter_code
_entity_poly.pdbx_strand_id
1 'polypeptide(L)' 'IVTVTTVGFGDIVPQTTLGKLLSSIAMIIGYSIIAVPTGIITVELSKTRTTLKRCQNCSNDNPEGSQYCNQCGEKLGG' A
#
# COMPACT_ATOMS: atom_id res chain seq x y z
N ILE A 1 6.42 -17.19 -23.64
CA ILE A 1 5.38 -17.58 -22.66
C ILE A 1 5.94 -17.56 -21.23
N VAL A 2 7.01 -18.28 -20.90
CA VAL A 2 7.60 -18.35 -19.54
C VAL A 2 8.29 -17.05 -19.06
N THR A 3 8.80 -16.22 -19.97
CA THR A 3 9.39 -14.91 -19.65
C THR A 3 8.36 -13.80 -19.42
N VAL A 4 7.12 -13.99 -19.88
CA VAL A 4 6.05 -12.97 -19.76
C VAL A 4 5.32 -13.06 -18.42
N THR A 5 5.34 -14.23 -17.77
CA THR A 5 4.60 -14.48 -16.52
C THR A 5 5.41 -14.27 -15.24
N THR A 6 6.68 -13.82 -15.33
CA THR A 6 7.59 -13.57 -14.18
C THR A 6 7.95 -14.78 -13.30
N VAL A 7 7.42 -15.98 -13.59
CA VAL A 7 7.60 -17.18 -12.74
C VAL A 7 9.00 -17.78 -12.85
N GLY A 8 9.65 -17.67 -14.02
CA GLY A 8 11.07 -18.00 -14.21
C GLY A 8 11.58 -19.23 -13.45
N PHE A 9 11.12 -20.43 -13.82
CA PHE A 9 11.50 -21.70 -13.18
C PHE A 9 13.02 -21.98 -13.10
N GLY A 10 13.86 -21.18 -13.75
CA GLY A 10 15.33 -21.24 -13.64
C GLY A 10 16.03 -22.02 -14.75
N ASP A 11 15.29 -22.77 -15.56
CA ASP A 11 15.90 -23.72 -16.51
C ASP A 11 16.25 -23.10 -17.87
N ILE A 12 15.63 -21.97 -18.24
CA ILE A 12 15.86 -21.25 -19.50
C ILE A 12 16.33 -19.84 -19.17
N VAL A 13 17.64 -19.67 -19.08
CA VAL A 13 18.30 -18.37 -18.94
C VAL A 13 18.86 -17.91 -20.29
N PRO A 14 18.78 -16.61 -20.63
CA PRO A 14 19.39 -16.12 -21.86
C PRO A 14 20.91 -16.30 -21.77
N GLN A 15 21.45 -17.22 -22.58
CA GLN A 15 22.89 -17.46 -22.67
C GLN A 15 23.61 -16.38 -23.50
N THR A 16 22.86 -15.67 -24.35
CA THR A 16 23.40 -14.60 -25.20
C THR A 16 23.46 -13.27 -24.46
N THR A 17 24.52 -12.49 -24.68
CA THR A 17 24.72 -11.15 -24.08
C THR A 17 23.54 -10.22 -24.35
N LEU A 18 23.00 -10.27 -25.57
CA LEU A 18 21.81 -9.50 -25.95
C LEU A 18 20.56 -9.94 -25.19
N GLY A 19 20.39 -11.25 -25.00
CA GLY A 19 19.27 -11.80 -24.23
C GLY A 19 19.34 -11.41 -22.75
N LYS A 20 20.54 -11.39 -22.15
CA LYS A 20 20.74 -10.95 -20.76
C LYS A 20 20.36 -9.47 -20.57
N LEU A 21 20.70 -8.61 -21.53
CA LEU A 21 20.36 -7.18 -21.49
C LEU A 21 18.84 -6.96 -21.62
N LEU A 22 18.18 -7.67 -22.53
CA LEU A 22 16.73 -7.55 -22.69
C LEU A 22 15.98 -8.09 -21.47
N SER A 23 16.46 -9.18 -20.87
CA SER A 23 15.88 -9.72 -19.64
C SER A 23 16.05 -8.81 -18.43
N SER A 24 17.19 -8.15 -18.27
CA SER A 24 17.37 -7.20 -17.15
C SER A 24 16.46 -5.98 -17.28
N ILE A 25 16.29 -5.45 -18.50
CA ILE A 25 15.37 -4.34 -18.77
C ILE A 25 13.92 -4.78 -18.51
N ALA A 26 13.51 -5.96 -18.98
CA ALA A 26 12.17 -6.48 -18.74
C ALA A 26 11.87 -6.69 -17.24
N MET A 27 12.86 -7.11 -16.44
CA MET A 27 12.72 -7.25 -14.99
C MET A 27 12.47 -5.91 -14.29
N ILE A 28 13.20 -4.86 -14.68
CA ILE A 28 13.02 -3.50 -14.14
C ILE A 28 11.63 -2.96 -14.50
N ILE A 29 11.19 -3.17 -15.74
CA ILE A 29 9.85 -2.76 -16.20
C ILE A 29 8.78 -3.52 -15.42
N GLY A 30 8.93 -4.84 -15.23
CA GLY A 30 7.98 -5.65 -14.46
C GLY A 30 7.79 -5.15 -13.02
N TYR A 31 8.89 -4.84 -12.32
CA TYR A 31 8.82 -4.26 -10.98
C TYR A 31 8.15 -2.87 -10.97
N SER A 32 8.46 -2.05 -11.96
CA SER A 32 7.87 -0.71 -12.11
C SER A 32 6.35 -0.77 -12.32
N ILE A 33 5.86 -1.74 -13.11
CA ILE A 33 4.42 -1.95 -13.34
C ILE A 33 3.71 -2.38 -12.06
N ILE A 34 4.35 -3.18 -11.20
CA ILE A 34 3.76 -3.62 -9.91
C ILE A 34 3.74 -2.47 -8.90
N ALA A 35 4.76 -1.60 -8.89
CA ALA A 35 4.86 -0.51 -7.93
C ALA A 35 3.71 0.52 -8.06
N VAL A 36 3.23 0.80 -9.28
CA VAL A 36 2.17 1.78 -9.54
C VAL A 36 0.83 1.43 -8.88
N PRO A 37 0.20 0.27 -9.13
CA PRO A 37 -1.08 -0.09 -8.51
C PRO A 37 -0.94 -0.24 -6.99
N THR A 38 0.16 -0.81 -6.48
CA THR A 38 0.43 -0.88 -5.04
C THR A 38 0.53 0.52 -4.43
N GLY A 39 1.20 1.47 -5.09
CA GLY A 39 1.30 2.85 -4.65
C GLY A 39 -0.07 3.54 -4.56
N ILE A 40 -0.90 3.39 -5.61
CA ILE A 40 -2.26 3.97 -5.64
C ILE A 40 -3.12 3.43 -4.49
N ILE A 41 -3.15 2.10 -4.31
CA ILE A 41 -3.92 1.46 -3.24
C ILE A 41 -3.39 1.87 -1.86
N THR A 42 -2.07 2.00 -1.70
CA THR A 42 -1.45 2.43 -0.43
C THR A 42 -1.84 3.85 -0.05
N VAL A 43 -1.89 4.77 -1.02
CA VAL A 43 -2.34 6.15 -0.79
C VAL A 43 -3.80 6.19 -0.35
N GLU A 44 -4.65 5.43 -1.03
CA GLU A 44 -6.07 5.38 -0.69
C GLU A 44 -6.30 4.74 0.69
N LEU A 45 -5.61 3.63 0.99
CA LEU A 45 -5.66 3.00 2.31
C LEU A 45 -5.09 3.90 3.42
N SER A 46 -4.09 4.73 3.11
CA SER A 46 -3.54 5.71 4.06
C SER A 46 -4.51 6.84 4.37
N LYS A 47 -5.38 7.21 3.41
CA LYS A 47 -6.49 8.16 3.68
C LYS A 47 -7.57 7.55 4.58
N THR A 48 -7.74 6.22 4.57
CA THR A 48 -8.64 5.50 5.49
C THR A 48 -8.04 5.33 6.89
N ARG A 49 -7.05 6.12 7.30
CA ARG A 49 -6.78 6.31 8.72
C ARG A 49 -7.89 7.18 9.28
N THR A 50 -8.85 6.56 9.95
CA THR A 50 -9.88 7.23 10.73
C THR A 50 -9.25 8.31 11.60
N THR A 51 -9.61 9.58 11.36
CA THR A 51 -9.20 10.68 12.23
C THR A 51 -9.93 10.51 13.56
N LEU A 52 -9.28 9.90 14.55
CA LEU A 52 -9.88 9.69 15.86
C LEU A 52 -9.72 10.94 16.71
N LYS A 53 -10.82 11.38 17.33
CA LYS A 53 -10.81 12.42 18.37
C LYS A 53 -10.58 11.77 19.72
N ARG A 54 -9.44 12.10 20.33
CA ARG A 54 -9.10 11.63 21.68
C ARG A 54 -9.83 12.47 22.73
N CYS A 55 -10.58 11.80 23.60
CA CYS A 55 -11.26 12.46 24.72
C CYS A 55 -10.22 12.91 25.78
N GLN A 56 -10.30 14.17 26.23
CA GLN A 56 -9.39 14.71 27.25
C GLN A 56 -9.72 14.22 28.67
N ASN A 57 -10.96 13.80 28.92
CA ASN A 57 -11.41 13.35 30.23
C ASN A 57 -11.07 11.87 30.47
N CYS A 58 -11.52 10.97 29.60
CA CYS A 58 -11.35 9.52 29.77
C CYS A 58 -10.32 8.86 28.86
N SER A 59 -9.63 9.62 28.00
CA SER A 59 -8.62 9.08 27.08
C SER A 59 -9.14 8.07 26.04
N ASN A 60 -10.45 7.97 25.83
CA ASN A 60 -11.00 7.12 24.77
C ASN A 60 -10.86 7.77 23.38
N ASP A 61 -10.63 6.95 22.36
CA ASP A 61 -10.63 7.37 20.96
C ASP A 61 -12.03 7.30 20.35
N ASN A 62 -12.46 8.37 19.70
CA ASN A 62 -13.82 8.51 19.17
C ASN A 62 -13.77 8.78 17.67
N PRO A 63 -14.75 8.28 16.88
CA PRO A 63 -14.82 8.56 15.44
C PRO A 63 -14.84 10.05 15.13
N GLU A 64 -14.28 10.42 13.97
CA GLU A 64 -14.36 11.79 13.44
C GLU A 64 -15.82 12.26 13.37
N GLY A 65 -16.07 13.52 13.73
CA GLY A 65 -17.42 14.09 13.78
C GLY A 65 -18.22 13.83 15.07
N SER A 66 -17.73 12.98 15.97
CA SER A 66 -18.37 12.76 17.28
C SER A 66 -18.43 14.07 18.10
N GLN A 67 -19.64 14.46 18.53
CA GLN A 67 -19.85 15.66 19.37
C GLN A 67 -19.63 15.37 20.85
N TYR A 68 -19.85 14.12 21.27
CA TYR A 68 -19.72 13.65 22.64
C TYR A 68 -18.95 12.32 22.65
N CYS A 69 -18.27 12.04 23.76
CA CYS A 69 -17.54 10.81 23.97
C CYS A 69 -18.50 9.64 24.21
N ASN A 70 -18.30 8.54 23.47
CA ASN A 70 -19.11 7.32 23.59
C ASN A 70 -18.85 6.51 24.86
N GLN A 71 -17.81 6.84 25.64
CA GLN A 71 -17.48 6.17 26.91
C GLN A 71 -17.89 6.97 28.14
N CYS A 72 -17.63 8.28 28.15
CA CYS A 72 -17.85 9.12 29.35
C CYS A 72 -18.86 10.26 29.14
N GLY A 73 -19.35 10.49 27.93
CA GLY A 73 -20.29 11.57 27.63
C GLY A 73 -19.67 12.97 27.54
N GLU A 74 -18.35 13.13 27.73
CA GLU A 74 -17.64 14.40 27.61
C GLU A 74 -17.80 15.02 26.21
N LYS A 75 -17.92 16.35 26.13
CA LYS A 75 -18.05 17.04 24.83
C LYS A 75 -16.70 17.02 24.09
N LEU A 76 -16.68 16.49 22.87
CA LEU A 76 -15.49 16.38 22.01
C LEU A 76 -15.36 17.55 21.01
N GLY A 77 -16.09 18.63 21.29
CA GLY A 77 -16.29 19.77 20.40
C GLY A 77 -16.28 21.10 21.16
N GLY A 78 -15.06 21.65 21.23
CA GLY A 78 -14.63 23.01 21.53
C GLY A 78 -13.22 23.16 20.97
#